data_AF-A0AAX4IX72-F1
#
_entry.id   AF-A0AAX4IX72-F1
#
_cell.length_a   1.000
_cell.length_b   1.000
_cell.length_c   1.000
_cell.angle_alpha   90.00
_cell.angle_beta   90.00
_cell.angle_gamma   90.00
#
_symmetry.space_group_name_H-M   'P 1'
#
loop_
_entity.id
_entity.type
_entity.pdbx_description
1 polymer ?
#
loop_
_entity_poly.entity_id
_entity_poly.type
_entity_poly.pdbx_seq_one_letter_code
_entity_poly.pdbx_strand_id
1 'polypeptide(L)'
;MGSHAPIHQHLRDPIEDVWGPRTPYKHEWPTRVDIECDDEPDKWVQSACVLCCNGCGLDIGIKDGKVVGVRGRATDRVNKGRLGPKGLHGWKSIDHADRLTHPLIRRNGKLERATWDEAMRLIVQGSKDLIERLTSHSIAFYTSGQLFLEEYYALAVVGKAGLSTLHISTSMRESFGSDGQPGSYTDIDFTDCLFLVGYNVAATQTVLWSRMLDRLDGPNPPKLIVVDPRMSDAARRATVHLTPKIGTNLAVLNGIQHLMFKHGWINRDFISKHVIGLEQLEKTVEDYTPDKVEQISGVPTQHLEEAAAIIGQSESLLSTALQGVYQSNQATASAFQINNVNLLRGLIGKPGSGVLQMNGQPTAQNNREAGCDGEFPGFRNHMNPVHMQELADLWNIDPVRVPHWNEPTHV
;
A
#
# COMPACT_ATOMS: atom_id res chain seq x y z
N MET A 1 -39.50 -5.08 -33.39
CA MET A 1 -39.32 -6.05 -32.29
C MET A 1 -37.95 -6.67 -32.43
N GLY A 2 -36.91 -6.01 -31.94
CA GLY A 2 -35.57 -6.58 -31.80
C GLY A 2 -35.32 -6.67 -30.30
N SER A 3 -35.39 -7.87 -29.74
CA SER A 3 -35.01 -8.12 -28.36
C SER A 3 -33.50 -8.02 -28.26
N HIS A 4 -32.97 -6.85 -27.87
CA HIS A 4 -31.64 -6.78 -27.30
C HIS A 4 -31.70 -7.52 -25.96
N ALA A 5 -31.28 -8.79 -25.95
CA ALA A 5 -30.97 -9.47 -24.71
C ALA A 5 -29.89 -8.63 -24.01
N PRO A 6 -30.06 -8.26 -22.73
CA PRO A 6 -29.05 -7.51 -22.04
C PRO A 6 -27.74 -8.30 -22.04
N ILE A 7 -26.63 -7.64 -22.36
CA ILE A 7 -25.27 -8.17 -22.18
C ILE A 7 -24.91 -8.18 -20.66
N HIS A 8 -25.90 -8.27 -19.78
CA HIS A 8 -25.73 -8.43 -18.35
C HIS A 8 -25.58 -9.91 -18.02
N GLN A 9 -24.52 -10.56 -18.51
CA GLN A 9 -24.03 -11.77 -17.85
C GLN A 9 -23.19 -11.34 -16.66
N HIS A 10 -23.85 -10.85 -15.61
CA HIS A 10 -23.21 -10.80 -14.30
C HIS A 10 -22.91 -12.26 -13.93
N LEU A 11 -21.64 -12.66 -14.01
CA LEU A 11 -21.20 -13.99 -13.59
C LEU A 11 -21.47 -14.24 -12.08
N ARG A 12 -21.76 -13.18 -11.32
CA ARG A 12 -22.09 -13.16 -9.89
C ARG A 12 -22.69 -11.82 -9.47
N ASP A 13 -23.44 -11.80 -8.37
CA ASP A 13 -23.77 -10.57 -7.64
C ASP A 13 -22.53 -10.12 -6.83
N PRO A 14 -21.91 -8.97 -7.14
CA PRO A 14 -20.69 -8.52 -6.48
C PRO A 14 -20.90 -8.00 -5.05
N ILE A 15 -22.15 -7.85 -4.60
CA ILE A 15 -22.50 -7.50 -3.21
C ILE A 15 -22.51 -8.78 -2.36
N GLU A 16 -23.19 -9.82 -2.85
CA GLU A 16 -23.35 -11.10 -2.12
C GLU A 16 -22.11 -11.99 -2.23
N ASP A 17 -21.43 -11.98 -3.39
CA ASP A 17 -20.18 -12.69 -3.61
C ASP A 17 -19.10 -11.71 -4.09
N VAL A 18 -18.36 -11.13 -3.14
CA VAL A 18 -17.32 -10.12 -3.39
C VAL A 18 -16.08 -10.69 -4.10
N TRP A 19 -15.77 -11.98 -3.96
CA TRP A 19 -14.51 -12.57 -4.45
C TRP A 19 -14.69 -13.46 -5.69
N GLY A 20 -15.91 -13.92 -5.95
CA GLY A 20 -16.25 -14.73 -7.11
C GLY A 20 -15.92 -16.21 -6.92
N PRO A 21 -16.19 -17.02 -7.97
CA PRO A 21 -15.94 -18.45 -7.92
C PRO A 21 -14.46 -18.73 -7.62
N ARG A 22 -14.25 -19.68 -6.71
CA ARG A 22 -12.93 -20.13 -6.27
C ARG A 22 -12.23 -20.86 -7.42
N THR A 23 -10.94 -20.63 -7.58
CA THR A 23 -10.07 -21.33 -8.53
C THR A 23 -8.83 -21.85 -7.80
N PRO A 24 -8.98 -22.94 -7.00
CA PRO A 24 -7.89 -23.49 -6.22
C PRO A 24 -6.64 -23.80 -7.06
N TYR A 25 -5.45 -23.50 -6.54
CA TYR A 25 -4.20 -23.67 -7.29
C TYR A 25 -2.99 -23.94 -6.39
N LYS A 26 -1.91 -24.41 -7.01
CA LYS A 26 -0.61 -24.63 -6.33
C LYS A 26 0.36 -23.47 -6.51
N HIS A 27 0.72 -23.15 -7.76
CA HIS A 27 1.81 -22.20 -8.06
C HIS A 27 1.47 -21.18 -9.15
N GLU A 28 0.55 -21.51 -10.06
CA GLU A 28 0.08 -20.56 -11.06
C GLU A 28 -1.38 -20.27 -10.84
N TRP A 29 -1.69 -19.01 -10.52
CA TRP A 29 -3.05 -18.58 -10.30
C TRP A 29 -3.82 -18.52 -11.64
N PRO A 30 -4.91 -19.31 -11.83
CA PRO A 30 -5.59 -19.40 -13.11
C PRO A 30 -6.19 -18.06 -13.55
N THR A 31 -6.23 -17.81 -14.85
CA THR A 31 -6.91 -16.62 -15.40
C THR A 31 -8.42 -16.70 -15.21
N ARG A 32 -9.02 -15.58 -14.80
CA ARG A 32 -10.48 -15.37 -14.78
C ARG A 32 -10.73 -13.92 -15.15
N VAL A 33 -11.45 -13.67 -16.23
CA VAL A 33 -11.76 -12.31 -16.69
C VAL A 33 -13.11 -11.90 -16.16
N ASP A 34 -13.10 -10.96 -15.20
CA ASP A 34 -14.31 -10.33 -14.70
C ASP A 34 -14.64 -9.12 -15.61
N ILE A 35 -15.90 -8.96 -16.00
CA ILE A 35 -16.38 -7.91 -16.91
C ILE A 35 -17.67 -7.29 -16.35
N GLU A 36 -17.82 -5.98 -16.53
CA GLU A 36 -19.03 -5.23 -16.20
C GLU A 36 -19.26 -4.17 -17.29
N CYS A 37 -20.37 -4.28 -18.02
CA CYS A 37 -20.73 -3.40 -19.12
C CYS A 37 -22.21 -3.04 -19.07
N ASP A 38 -22.52 -1.77 -19.29
CA ASP A 38 -23.88 -1.28 -19.52
C ASP A 38 -24.25 -1.37 -21.02
N ASP A 39 -23.27 -1.40 -21.94
CA ASP A 39 -23.46 -1.55 -23.40
C ASP A 39 -22.23 -2.25 -24.05
N GLU A 40 -22.38 -2.72 -25.29
CA GLU A 40 -21.30 -3.30 -26.10
C GLU A 40 -20.34 -2.19 -26.59
N PRO A 41 -19.06 -2.19 -26.19
CA PRO A 41 -18.10 -1.18 -26.62
C PRO A 41 -17.55 -1.43 -28.02
N ASP A 42 -17.42 -0.38 -28.84
CA ASP A 42 -16.72 -0.40 -30.13
C ASP A 42 -15.20 -0.46 -30.00
N LYS A 43 -14.64 -0.08 -28.84
CA LYS A 43 -13.21 -0.25 -28.56
C LYS A 43 -12.92 -0.45 -27.07
N TRP A 44 -11.81 -1.14 -26.82
CA TRP A 44 -11.22 -1.34 -25.50
C TRP A 44 -9.93 -0.55 -25.38
N VAL A 45 -9.80 0.24 -24.32
CA VAL A 45 -8.61 1.06 -24.05
C VAL A 45 -7.96 0.57 -22.75
N GLN A 46 -6.69 0.21 -22.83
CA GLN A 46 -5.94 -0.29 -21.68
C GLN A 46 -5.82 0.77 -20.58
N SER A 47 -6.03 0.35 -19.34
CA SER A 47 -5.89 1.19 -18.15
C SER A 47 -5.56 0.35 -16.90
N ALA A 48 -5.69 0.96 -15.72
CA ALA A 48 -5.53 0.32 -14.41
C ALA A 48 -6.60 0.84 -13.44
N CYS A 49 -6.94 0.02 -12.45
CA CYS A 49 -7.83 0.43 -11.36
C CYS A 49 -7.12 1.42 -10.43
N VAL A 50 -7.74 2.58 -10.20
CA VAL A 50 -7.18 3.71 -9.41
C VAL A 50 -7.86 3.88 -8.05
N LEU A 51 -8.30 2.79 -7.42
CA LEU A 51 -9.07 2.86 -6.16
C LEU A 51 -8.31 2.36 -4.94
N CYS A 52 -7.57 1.25 -5.05
CA CYS A 52 -6.68 0.77 -4.00
C CYS A 52 -5.30 0.44 -4.57
N CYS A 53 -4.33 0.21 -3.69
CA CYS A 53 -2.93 -0.10 -4.03
C CYS A 53 -2.72 -1.42 -4.79
N ASN A 54 -3.77 -2.22 -5.02
CA ASN A 54 -3.59 -3.52 -5.63
C ASN A 54 -3.04 -3.40 -7.06
N GLY A 55 -3.42 -2.36 -7.80
CA GLY A 55 -2.91 -2.12 -9.15
C GLY A 55 -3.47 -3.08 -10.20
N CYS A 56 -4.75 -3.45 -10.11
CA CYS A 56 -5.38 -4.36 -11.07
C CYS A 56 -5.39 -3.75 -12.49
N GLY A 57 -4.80 -4.45 -13.46
CA GLY A 57 -4.92 -4.10 -14.88
C GLY A 57 -6.34 -4.35 -15.42
N LEU A 58 -6.86 -3.38 -16.18
CA LEU A 58 -8.18 -3.48 -16.81
C LEU A 58 -8.18 -2.79 -18.18
N ASP A 59 -9.18 -3.10 -19.00
CA ASP A 59 -9.51 -2.32 -20.19
C ASP A 59 -10.83 -1.58 -19.94
N ILE A 60 -10.92 -0.34 -20.42
CA ILE A 60 -12.11 0.50 -20.41
C ILE A 60 -12.82 0.35 -21.76
N GLY A 61 -14.08 -0.06 -21.74
CA GLY A 61 -14.94 -0.14 -22.91
C GLY A 61 -15.51 1.22 -23.25
N ILE A 62 -15.33 1.67 -24.50
CA ILE A 62 -15.82 2.95 -25.00
C ILE A 62 -16.86 2.72 -26.08
N LYS A 63 -17.96 3.47 -26.00
CA LYS A 63 -18.95 3.61 -27.07
C LYS A 63 -19.40 5.05 -27.27
N ASP A 64 -19.41 5.49 -28.52
CA ASP A 64 -19.77 6.87 -28.92
C ASP A 64 -19.04 7.95 -28.09
N GLY A 65 -17.76 7.69 -27.77
CA GLY A 65 -16.92 8.57 -26.95
C GLY A 65 -17.19 8.54 -25.44
N LYS A 66 -18.08 7.67 -24.96
CA LYS A 66 -18.41 7.49 -23.54
C LYS A 66 -17.92 6.15 -23.01
N VAL A 67 -17.63 6.10 -21.71
CA VAL A 67 -17.32 4.83 -21.03
C VAL A 67 -18.62 4.05 -20.85
N VAL A 68 -18.63 2.79 -21.29
CA VAL A 68 -19.80 1.89 -21.16
C VAL A 68 -19.48 0.61 -20.40
N GLY A 69 -18.24 0.41 -19.97
CA GLY A 69 -17.88 -0.76 -19.17
C GLY A 69 -16.39 -0.90 -18.92
N VAL A 70 -16.05 -1.98 -18.22
CA VAL A 70 -14.68 -2.39 -17.92
C VAL A 70 -14.56 -3.90 -17.96
N ARG A 71 -13.37 -4.40 -18.28
CA ARG A 71 -13.00 -5.82 -18.10
C ARG A 71 -11.61 -5.93 -17.53
N GLY A 72 -11.36 -6.93 -16.69
CA GLY A 72 -10.00 -7.17 -16.20
C GLY A 72 -9.10 -7.73 -17.31
N ARG A 73 -7.80 -7.47 -17.21
CA ARG A 73 -6.83 -7.94 -18.21
C ARG A 73 -6.27 -9.32 -17.87
N ALA A 74 -6.52 -10.30 -18.74
CA ALA A 74 -6.03 -11.67 -18.58
C ALA A 74 -4.49 -11.79 -18.46
N THR A 75 -3.76 -10.91 -19.17
CA THR A 75 -2.29 -10.89 -19.23
C THR A 75 -1.65 -10.18 -18.04
N ASP A 76 -2.43 -9.52 -17.18
CA ASP A 76 -1.90 -8.75 -16.07
C ASP A 76 -1.45 -9.66 -14.92
N ARG A 77 -0.23 -9.41 -14.43
CA ARG A 77 0.43 -10.25 -13.41
C ARG A 77 -0.21 -10.14 -12.03
N VAL A 78 -0.89 -9.04 -11.74
CA VAL A 78 -1.48 -8.75 -10.44
C VAL A 78 -2.80 -9.49 -10.30
N ASN A 79 -3.72 -9.26 -11.24
CA ASN A 79 -5.11 -9.70 -11.11
C ASN A 79 -5.51 -10.86 -12.02
N LYS A 80 -4.73 -11.20 -13.06
CA LYS A 80 -5.04 -12.29 -14.00
C LYS A 80 -6.48 -12.22 -14.54
N GLY A 81 -6.96 -11.00 -14.80
CA GLY A 81 -8.31 -10.69 -15.29
C GLY A 81 -9.36 -10.40 -14.22
N ARG A 82 -9.08 -10.61 -12.93
CA ARG A 82 -10.09 -10.44 -11.86
C ARG A 82 -10.27 -8.98 -11.46
N LEU A 83 -11.49 -8.61 -11.10
CA LEU A 83 -11.79 -7.28 -10.57
C LEU A 83 -12.65 -7.40 -9.31
N GLY A 84 -12.33 -6.59 -8.32
CA GLY A 84 -13.20 -6.41 -7.15
C GLY A 84 -14.40 -5.52 -7.49
N PRO A 85 -15.42 -5.44 -6.61
CA PRO A 85 -16.62 -4.63 -6.86
C PRO A 85 -16.29 -3.16 -7.20
N LYS A 86 -15.31 -2.59 -6.51
CA LYS A 86 -14.79 -1.24 -6.78
C LYS A 86 -14.22 -1.11 -8.20
N GLY A 87 -13.47 -2.11 -8.67
CA GLY A 87 -12.89 -2.11 -10.02
C GLY A 87 -13.94 -2.30 -11.11
N LEU A 88 -14.97 -3.11 -10.85
CA LEU A 88 -16.08 -3.35 -11.77
C LEU A 88 -16.98 -2.13 -11.96
N HIS A 89 -17.21 -1.34 -10.91
CA HIS A 89 -18.21 -0.26 -10.94
C HIS A 89 -17.66 1.16 -10.79
N GLY A 90 -16.38 1.33 -10.45
CA GLY A 90 -15.81 2.66 -10.16
C GLY A 90 -15.92 3.67 -11.31
N TRP A 91 -15.95 3.19 -12.54
CA TRP A 91 -16.11 4.01 -13.76
C TRP A 91 -17.46 4.72 -13.86
N LYS A 92 -18.51 4.25 -13.16
CA LYS A 92 -19.85 4.87 -13.19
C LYS A 92 -19.85 6.30 -12.64
N SER A 93 -18.89 6.63 -11.77
CA SER A 93 -18.75 7.99 -11.22
C SER A 93 -18.29 9.05 -12.24
N ILE A 94 -17.73 8.63 -13.39
CA ILE A 94 -17.14 9.54 -14.38
C ILE A 94 -18.19 10.50 -14.97
N ASP A 95 -19.43 10.04 -15.15
CA ASP A 95 -20.53 10.82 -15.75
C ASP A 95 -21.55 11.31 -14.71
N HIS A 96 -21.16 11.39 -13.43
CA HIS A 96 -22.06 11.84 -12.37
C HIS A 96 -22.40 13.35 -12.52
N ALA A 97 -23.66 13.71 -12.32
CA ALA A 97 -24.16 15.08 -12.51
C ALA A 97 -23.47 16.13 -11.62
N ASP A 98 -23.01 15.73 -10.42
CA ASP A 98 -22.31 16.62 -9.48
C ASP A 98 -20.82 16.83 -9.82
N ARG A 99 -20.31 16.25 -10.91
CA ARG A 99 -18.89 16.41 -11.29
C ARG A 99 -18.60 17.88 -11.58
N LEU A 100 -17.59 18.43 -10.89
CA LEU A 100 -17.14 19.81 -11.14
C LEU A 100 -16.55 19.93 -12.54
N THR A 101 -17.10 20.85 -13.33
CA THR A 101 -16.68 21.14 -14.71
C THR A 101 -16.06 22.53 -14.89
N HIS A 102 -16.09 23.36 -13.84
CA HIS A 102 -15.58 24.73 -13.84
C HIS A 102 -14.90 25.07 -12.51
N PRO A 103 -13.89 25.96 -12.51
CA PRO A 103 -13.39 26.58 -11.28
C PRO A 103 -14.50 27.32 -10.52
N LEU A 104 -14.41 27.28 -9.19
CA LEU A 104 -15.31 28.01 -8.29
C LEU A 104 -14.48 28.92 -7.36
N ILE A 105 -14.85 30.20 -7.25
CA ILE A 105 -14.22 31.16 -6.33
C ILE A 105 -15.23 31.58 -5.29
N ARG A 106 -14.81 31.69 -4.02
CA ARG A 106 -15.68 32.19 -2.96
C ARG A 106 -15.78 33.71 -3.00
N ARG A 107 -16.97 34.23 -3.28
CA ARG A 107 -17.30 35.67 -3.24
C ARG A 107 -18.45 35.89 -2.26
N ASN A 108 -18.31 36.85 -1.34
CA ASN A 108 -19.32 37.14 -0.32
C ASN A 108 -19.83 35.90 0.44
N GLY A 109 -18.91 34.98 0.78
CA GLY A 109 -19.21 33.74 1.49
C GLY A 109 -19.76 32.59 0.62
N LYS A 110 -20.08 32.80 -0.66
CA LYS A 110 -20.65 31.78 -1.56
C LYS A 110 -19.67 31.36 -2.65
N LEU A 111 -19.69 30.08 -3.03
CA LEU A 111 -18.93 29.59 -4.19
C LEU A 111 -19.67 29.96 -5.47
N GLU A 112 -18.97 30.65 -6.37
CA GLU A 112 -19.51 31.09 -7.66
C GLU A 112 -18.59 30.62 -8.78
N ARG A 113 -19.17 30.33 -9.94
CA ARG A 113 -18.42 29.93 -11.14
C ARG A 113 -17.41 31.02 -11.53
N ALA A 114 -16.23 30.58 -11.94
CA ALA A 114 -15.14 31.42 -12.41
C ALA A 114 -14.51 30.84 -13.68
N THR A 115 -13.74 31.66 -14.37
CA THR A 115 -12.86 31.20 -15.45
C THR A 115 -11.55 30.64 -14.88
N TRP A 116 -10.82 29.88 -15.70
CA TRP A 116 -9.47 29.44 -15.34
C TRP A 116 -8.52 30.62 -15.11
N ASP A 117 -8.61 31.67 -15.91
CA ASP A 117 -7.77 32.86 -15.76
C ASP A 117 -8.05 33.60 -14.45
N GLU A 118 -9.32 33.71 -14.03
CA GLU A 118 -9.67 34.30 -12.74
C GLU A 118 -9.11 33.48 -11.57
N ALA A 119 -9.31 32.15 -11.61
CA ALA A 119 -8.84 31.26 -10.56
C ALA A 119 -7.32 31.24 -10.45
N MET A 120 -6.62 31.12 -11.59
CA MET A 120 -5.15 31.11 -11.60
C MET A 120 -4.56 32.45 -11.18
N ARG A 121 -5.16 33.57 -11.59
CA ARG A 121 -4.71 34.91 -11.18
C ARG A 121 -4.85 35.09 -9.67
N LEU A 122 -5.94 34.61 -9.08
CA LEU A 122 -6.15 34.64 -7.63
C LEU A 122 -5.09 33.81 -6.89
N ILE A 123 -4.80 32.60 -7.37
CA ILE A 123 -3.76 31.74 -6.79
C ILE A 123 -2.39 32.44 -6.85
N VAL A 124 -2.00 32.93 -8.03
CA VAL A 124 -0.70 33.60 -8.22
C VAL A 124 -0.57 34.86 -7.36
N GLN A 125 -1.60 35.69 -7.30
CA GLN A 125 -1.55 36.91 -6.49
C GLN A 125 -1.44 36.58 -5.00
N GLY A 126 -2.28 35.66 -4.51
CA GLY A 126 -2.25 35.22 -3.12
C GLY A 126 -0.91 34.62 -2.73
N SER A 127 -0.31 33.78 -3.59
CA SER A 127 1.02 33.23 -3.35
C SER A 127 2.09 34.31 -3.28
N LYS A 128 2.09 35.30 -4.19
CA LYS A 128 3.05 36.42 -4.16
C LYS A 128 2.91 37.26 -2.89
N ASP A 129 1.68 37.61 -2.53
CA ASP A 129 1.40 38.41 -1.33
C ASP A 129 1.86 37.69 -0.05
N LEU A 130 1.65 36.38 0.03
CA LEU A 130 2.09 35.54 1.14
C LEU A 130 3.63 35.44 1.21
N ILE A 131 4.29 35.24 0.07
CA ILE A 131 5.76 35.18 0.00
C ILE A 131 6.38 36.52 0.41
N GLU A 132 5.81 37.65 -0.02
CA GLU A 132 6.31 38.99 0.32
C GLU A 132 6.14 39.31 1.80
N ARG A 133 4.98 38.97 2.39
CA ARG A 133 4.67 39.28 3.79
C ARG A 133 5.30 38.32 4.80
N LEU A 134 5.48 37.06 4.40
CA LEU A 134 6.01 35.99 5.24
C LEU A 134 7.24 35.42 4.52
N THR A 135 7.11 34.21 3.96
CA THR A 135 8.10 33.54 3.10
C THR A 135 7.37 32.46 2.29
N SER A 136 8.08 31.73 1.43
CA SER A 136 7.54 30.53 0.77
C SER A 136 7.08 29.43 1.72
N HIS A 137 7.58 29.39 2.96
CA HIS A 137 7.14 28.42 3.97
C HIS A 137 5.70 28.68 4.45
N SER A 138 5.10 29.81 4.09
CA SER A 138 3.68 30.07 4.34
C SER A 138 2.74 29.33 3.36
N ILE A 139 3.30 28.63 2.36
CA ILE A 139 2.57 27.86 1.36
C ILE A 139 2.81 26.37 1.59
N ALA A 140 1.73 25.60 1.65
CA ALA A 140 1.74 24.16 1.80
C ALA A 140 0.89 23.48 0.71
N PHE A 141 1.26 22.25 0.35
CA PHE A 141 0.53 21.42 -0.59
C PHE A 141 -0.02 20.21 0.16
N TYR A 142 -1.33 19.96 0.02
CA TYR A 142 -1.95 18.73 0.48
C TYR A 142 -2.23 17.85 -0.73
N THR A 143 -1.35 16.86 -0.92
CA THR A 143 -1.38 15.97 -2.08
C THR A 143 -2.32 14.78 -1.82
N SER A 144 -2.36 13.82 -2.75
CA SER A 144 -3.19 12.62 -2.63
C SER A 144 -2.46 11.45 -3.24
N GLY A 145 -2.49 10.25 -2.65
CA GLY A 145 -1.95 9.01 -3.23
C GLY A 145 -2.73 8.47 -4.46
N GLN A 146 -3.46 9.34 -5.17
CA GLN A 146 -4.32 9.03 -6.31
C GLN A 146 -3.99 9.83 -7.58
N LEU A 147 -2.92 10.64 -7.56
CA LEU A 147 -2.43 11.32 -8.77
C LEU A 147 -1.58 10.38 -9.64
N PHE A 148 -1.29 10.81 -10.86
CA PHE A 148 -0.32 10.17 -11.72
C PHE A 148 1.12 10.51 -11.32
N LEU A 149 2.06 9.64 -11.72
CA LEU A 149 3.49 9.81 -11.45
C LEU A 149 4.00 11.18 -11.91
N GLU A 150 3.59 11.60 -13.10
CA GLU A 150 3.97 12.86 -13.72
C GLU A 150 3.40 14.07 -12.97
N GLU A 151 2.18 13.95 -12.44
CA GLU A 151 1.55 15.00 -11.63
C GLU A 151 2.27 15.19 -10.31
N TYR A 152 2.66 14.10 -9.64
CA TYR A 152 3.49 14.17 -8.44
C TYR A 152 4.82 14.84 -8.70
N TYR A 153 5.51 14.44 -9.78
CA TYR A 153 6.81 15.02 -10.11
C TYR A 153 6.67 16.51 -10.44
N ALA A 154 5.65 16.91 -11.20
CA ALA A 154 5.35 18.31 -11.48
C ALA A 154 5.08 19.11 -10.20
N LEU A 155 4.29 18.56 -9.27
CA LEU A 155 4.04 19.18 -7.97
C LEU A 155 5.31 19.28 -7.11
N ALA A 156 6.16 18.25 -7.11
CA ALA A 156 7.44 18.27 -6.41
C ALA A 156 8.36 19.37 -6.96
N VAL A 157 8.42 19.54 -8.29
CA VAL A 157 9.17 20.63 -8.93
C VAL A 157 8.58 21.99 -8.58
N VAL A 158 7.26 22.17 -8.68
CA VAL A 158 6.61 23.45 -8.32
C VAL A 158 6.85 23.81 -6.85
N GLY A 159 6.68 22.86 -5.94
CA GLY A 159 6.86 23.07 -4.50
C GLY A 159 8.32 23.27 -4.10
N LYS A 160 9.19 22.31 -4.45
CA LYS A 160 10.59 22.31 -3.98
C LYS A 160 11.49 23.20 -4.83
N ALA A 161 11.44 23.11 -6.16
CA ALA A 161 12.31 23.91 -7.04
C ALA A 161 11.77 25.32 -7.29
N GLY A 162 10.46 25.45 -7.50
CA GLY A 162 9.80 26.71 -7.84
C GLY A 162 9.59 27.62 -6.63
N LEU A 163 8.99 27.08 -5.57
CA LEU A 163 8.64 27.83 -4.37
C LEU A 163 9.66 27.65 -3.23
N SER A 164 10.55 26.65 -3.29
CA SER A 164 11.46 26.32 -2.19
C SER A 164 10.73 26.04 -0.86
N THR A 165 9.63 25.27 -0.90
CA THR A 165 8.93 24.79 0.30
C THR A 165 9.13 23.29 0.54
N LEU A 166 9.23 22.91 1.81
CA LEU A 166 9.40 21.52 2.29
C LEU A 166 8.11 20.88 2.82
N HIS A 167 6.99 21.60 2.81
CA HIS A 167 5.73 21.13 3.39
C HIS A 167 4.98 20.17 2.47
N ILE A 168 5.59 19.01 2.26
CA ILE A 168 5.04 17.85 1.56
C ILE A 168 5.51 16.62 2.38
N SER A 169 4.63 15.69 2.78
CA SER A 169 4.94 14.71 3.84
C SER A 169 4.64 13.26 3.46
N THR A 170 5.58 12.34 3.78
CA THR A 170 5.50 10.87 4.02
C THR A 170 6.89 10.24 3.78
N SER A 171 7.30 9.21 4.53
CA SER A 171 8.04 7.98 4.08
C SER A 171 8.61 7.17 5.29
N MET A 172 9.09 5.94 5.07
CA MET A 172 9.80 5.06 6.03
C MET A 172 10.94 4.31 5.29
N ARG A 173 12.20 4.30 5.80
CA ARG A 173 13.38 3.76 5.06
C ARG A 173 14.34 2.85 5.86
N GLU A 174 14.26 2.87 7.17
CA GLU A 174 15.32 2.41 8.09
C GLU A 174 15.73 0.93 8.00
N SER A 175 14.83 -0.02 7.68
CA SER A 175 15.19 -1.44 7.68
C SER A 175 16.02 -1.88 6.46
N PHE A 176 15.75 -1.29 5.29
CA PHE A 176 16.33 -1.76 4.01
C PHE A 176 17.11 -0.66 3.27
N GLY A 177 17.16 0.58 3.80
CA GLY A 177 17.81 1.72 3.16
C GLY A 177 17.05 2.30 1.95
N SER A 178 15.94 1.66 1.57
CA SER A 178 15.02 2.10 0.53
C SER A 178 13.59 1.90 1.00
N ASP A 179 12.71 2.76 0.51
CA ASP A 179 11.28 2.53 0.55
C ASP A 179 10.86 1.55 -0.56
N GLY A 180 9.70 0.95 -0.43
CA GLY A 180 9.19 -0.10 -1.31
C GLY A 180 9.14 -1.49 -0.67
N GLN A 181 8.45 -2.41 -1.33
CA GLN A 181 8.23 -3.77 -0.82
C GLN A 181 9.29 -4.73 -1.39
N PRO A 182 10.02 -5.49 -0.56
CA PRO A 182 10.97 -6.49 -1.03
C PRO A 182 10.31 -7.80 -1.53
N GLY A 183 8.99 -7.90 -1.49
CA GLY A 183 8.21 -9.03 -1.99
C GLY A 183 7.40 -8.72 -3.24
N SER A 184 6.75 -9.75 -3.77
CA SER A 184 5.83 -9.68 -4.91
C SER A 184 4.52 -10.39 -4.57
N TYR A 185 3.41 -10.02 -5.20
CA TYR A 185 2.15 -10.78 -5.06
C TYR A 185 2.26 -12.23 -5.54
N THR A 186 3.27 -12.54 -6.39
CA THR A 186 3.57 -13.92 -6.78
C THR A 186 4.10 -14.77 -5.63
N ASP A 187 4.60 -14.17 -4.55
CA ASP A 187 5.04 -14.93 -3.38
C ASP A 187 3.87 -15.65 -2.68
N ILE A 188 2.63 -15.16 -2.83
CA ILE A 188 1.44 -15.87 -2.33
C ILE A 188 1.35 -17.27 -2.95
N ASP A 189 1.83 -17.45 -4.17
CA ASP A 189 1.75 -18.72 -4.88
C ASP A 189 2.72 -19.78 -4.34
N PHE A 190 3.78 -19.36 -3.65
CA PHE A 190 4.87 -20.25 -3.23
C PHE A 190 4.99 -20.35 -1.71
N THR A 191 4.44 -19.41 -0.96
CA THR A 191 4.65 -19.36 0.48
C THR A 191 4.00 -20.53 1.21
N ASP A 192 4.63 -20.94 2.32
CA ASP A 192 4.14 -21.93 3.27
C ASP A 192 3.46 -21.25 4.47
N CYS A 193 3.73 -19.96 4.69
CA CYS A 193 3.15 -19.18 5.78
C CYS A 193 2.80 -17.75 5.32
N LEU A 194 1.52 -17.41 5.44
CA LEU A 194 1.01 -16.05 5.31
C LEU A 194 0.87 -15.43 6.70
N PHE A 195 1.58 -14.34 6.95
CA PHE A 195 1.50 -13.60 8.22
C PHE A 195 0.90 -12.21 7.98
N LEU A 196 -0.38 -12.03 8.34
CA LEU A 196 -1.11 -10.77 8.15
C LEU A 196 -1.17 -10.01 9.48
N VAL A 197 -0.61 -8.79 9.54
CA VAL A 197 -0.57 -7.99 10.77
C VAL A 197 -1.31 -6.67 10.57
N GLY A 198 -2.38 -6.47 11.33
CA GLY A 198 -3.21 -5.27 11.24
C GLY A 198 -3.80 -5.04 9.84
N TYR A 199 -4.09 -6.13 9.12
CA TYR A 199 -4.44 -6.07 7.71
C TYR A 199 -5.66 -6.94 7.36
N ASN A 200 -6.81 -6.29 7.25
CA ASN A 200 -8.03 -6.88 6.71
C ASN A 200 -8.00 -6.88 5.17
N VAL A 201 -7.18 -7.76 4.60
CA VAL A 201 -7.01 -7.94 3.14
C VAL A 201 -8.33 -8.23 2.43
N ALA A 202 -9.24 -8.95 3.08
CA ALA A 202 -10.51 -9.36 2.51
C ALA A 202 -11.40 -8.18 2.09
N ALA A 203 -11.43 -7.11 2.87
CA ALA A 203 -12.21 -5.90 2.57
C ALA A 203 -11.42 -4.82 1.81
N THR A 204 -10.12 -4.71 2.08
CA THR A 204 -9.30 -3.61 1.57
C THR A 204 -8.67 -3.92 0.22
N GLN A 205 -8.32 -5.18 -0.05
CA GLN A 205 -7.67 -5.64 -1.29
C GLN A 205 -8.30 -6.96 -1.77
N THR A 206 -9.57 -6.90 -2.15
CA THR A 206 -10.42 -8.06 -2.47
C THR A 206 -9.83 -9.00 -3.54
N VAL A 207 -9.12 -8.47 -4.54
CA VAL A 207 -8.48 -9.31 -5.57
C VAL A 207 -7.25 -10.05 -5.02
N LEU A 208 -6.44 -9.40 -4.17
CA LEU A 208 -5.34 -10.07 -3.48
C LEU A 208 -5.88 -11.16 -2.55
N TRP A 209 -6.96 -10.87 -1.83
CA TRP A 209 -7.62 -11.87 -1.00
C TRP A 209 -8.17 -13.04 -1.82
N SER A 210 -8.71 -12.78 -3.02
CA SER A 210 -9.18 -13.85 -3.91
C SER A 210 -8.04 -14.82 -4.27
N ARG A 211 -6.83 -14.29 -4.52
CA ARG A 211 -5.61 -15.08 -4.74
C ARG A 211 -5.20 -15.87 -3.50
N MET A 212 -5.17 -15.22 -2.34
CA MET A 212 -4.86 -15.88 -1.06
C MET A 212 -5.84 -17.01 -0.75
N LEU A 213 -7.14 -16.74 -0.88
CA LEU A 213 -8.18 -17.76 -0.73
C LEU A 213 -7.95 -18.91 -1.70
N ASP A 214 -7.65 -18.63 -2.99
CA ASP A 214 -7.41 -19.66 -4.03
C ASP A 214 -6.20 -20.52 -3.68
N ARG A 215 -5.21 -19.94 -3.02
CA ARG A 215 -4.07 -20.67 -2.49
C ARG A 215 -4.43 -21.53 -1.28
N LEU A 216 -5.29 -21.02 -0.39
CA LEU A 216 -5.75 -21.71 0.83
C LEU A 216 -6.71 -22.88 0.54
N ASP A 217 -7.49 -22.81 -0.54
CA ASP A 217 -8.36 -23.90 -0.98
C ASP A 217 -7.63 -24.89 -1.92
N GLY A 218 -6.41 -24.56 -2.32
CA GLY A 218 -5.56 -25.34 -3.21
C GLY A 218 -4.78 -26.46 -2.53
N PRO A 219 -4.04 -27.27 -3.31
CA PRO A 219 -3.13 -28.26 -2.76
C PRO A 219 -2.02 -27.61 -1.94
N ASN A 220 -1.64 -28.26 -0.84
CA ASN A 220 -0.60 -27.80 0.10
C ASN A 220 -0.80 -26.34 0.55
N PRO A 221 -1.95 -26.01 1.18
CA PRO A 221 -2.26 -24.64 1.55
C PRO A 221 -1.26 -24.09 2.59
N PRO A 222 -0.87 -22.81 2.50
CA PRO A 222 -0.04 -22.18 3.51
C PRO A 222 -0.79 -22.13 4.85
N LYS A 223 -0.04 -22.08 5.94
CA LYS A 223 -0.58 -21.64 7.23
C LYS A 223 -0.89 -20.16 7.16
N LEU A 224 -2.03 -19.76 7.70
CA LEU A 224 -2.45 -18.36 7.74
C LEU A 224 -2.47 -17.89 9.20
N ILE A 225 -1.63 -16.93 9.54
CA ILE A 225 -1.62 -16.26 10.83
C ILE A 225 -2.17 -14.86 10.62
N VAL A 226 -3.16 -14.48 11.42
CA VAL A 226 -3.76 -13.15 11.39
C VAL A 226 -3.63 -12.50 12.75
N VAL A 227 -3.05 -11.30 12.80
CA VAL A 227 -3.01 -10.44 13.99
C VAL A 227 -3.96 -9.28 13.75
N ASP A 228 -5.16 -9.37 14.34
CA ASP A 228 -6.21 -8.37 14.19
C ASP A 228 -7.12 -8.43 15.43
N PRO A 229 -7.40 -7.32 16.13
CA PRO A 229 -8.38 -7.32 17.23
C PRO A 229 -9.79 -7.75 16.78
N ARG A 230 -10.10 -7.65 15.47
CA ARG A 230 -11.41 -7.98 14.91
C ARG A 230 -11.40 -9.35 14.23
N MET A 231 -12.52 -10.05 14.33
CA MET A 231 -12.80 -11.23 13.52
C MET A 231 -13.21 -10.83 12.09
N SER A 232 -12.22 -10.55 11.23
CA SER A 232 -12.41 -10.30 9.80
C SER A 232 -12.62 -11.59 9.00
N ASP A 233 -13.03 -11.49 7.73
CA ASP A 233 -13.13 -12.67 6.85
C ASP A 233 -11.78 -13.39 6.66
N ALA A 234 -10.67 -12.64 6.70
CA ALA A 234 -9.34 -13.22 6.71
C ALA A 234 -9.06 -13.96 8.03
N ALA A 235 -9.41 -13.37 9.17
CA ALA A 235 -9.24 -14.00 10.48
C ALA A 235 -10.05 -15.30 10.61
N ARG A 236 -11.26 -15.36 10.05
CA ARG A 236 -12.10 -16.59 10.04
C ARG A 236 -11.46 -17.76 9.29
N ARG A 237 -10.53 -17.49 8.39
CA ARG A 237 -9.79 -18.48 7.60
C ARG A 237 -8.42 -18.81 8.21
N ALA A 238 -8.02 -18.11 9.28
CA ALA A 238 -6.70 -18.24 9.86
C ALA A 238 -6.52 -19.62 10.50
N THR A 239 -5.30 -20.17 10.38
CA THR A 239 -4.83 -21.25 11.24
C THR A 239 -4.71 -20.75 12.68
N VAL A 240 -4.12 -19.56 12.86
CA VAL A 240 -4.02 -18.90 14.17
C VAL A 240 -4.47 -17.45 14.05
N HIS A 241 -5.43 -17.06 14.88
CA HIS A 241 -5.89 -15.68 15.00
C HIS A 241 -5.45 -15.11 16.34
N LEU A 242 -4.51 -14.15 16.30
CA LEU A 242 -4.08 -13.39 17.47
C LEU A 242 -4.95 -12.13 17.57
N THR A 243 -5.65 -12.00 18.69
CA THR A 243 -6.58 -10.88 18.98
C THR A 243 -6.00 -9.95 20.04
N PRO A 244 -4.97 -9.13 19.74
CA PRO A 244 -4.44 -8.20 20.71
C PRO A 244 -5.44 -7.12 21.07
N LYS A 245 -5.32 -6.55 22.27
CA LYS A 245 -5.89 -5.25 22.61
C LYS A 245 -5.38 -4.19 21.64
N ILE A 246 -6.22 -3.21 21.34
CA ILE A 246 -5.86 -2.13 20.41
C ILE A 246 -4.63 -1.40 20.94
N GLY A 247 -3.62 -1.22 20.09
CA GLY A 247 -2.37 -0.54 20.43
C GLY A 247 -1.27 -1.44 21.02
N THR A 248 -1.51 -2.75 21.20
CA THR A 248 -0.52 -3.67 21.79
C THR A 248 0.16 -4.60 20.77
N ASN A 249 0.14 -4.24 19.48
CA ASN A 249 0.73 -5.04 18.40
C ASN A 249 2.22 -5.30 18.63
N LEU A 250 2.96 -4.27 19.09
CA LEU A 250 4.40 -4.36 19.31
C LEU A 250 4.76 -5.42 20.36
N ALA A 251 3.96 -5.56 21.42
CA ALA A 251 4.16 -6.58 22.43
C ALA A 251 4.03 -7.99 21.87
N VAL A 252 3.01 -8.23 21.02
CA VAL A 252 2.82 -9.52 20.33
C VAL A 252 3.99 -9.83 19.40
N LEU A 253 4.41 -8.86 18.59
CA LEU A 253 5.52 -9.03 17.65
C LEU A 253 6.87 -9.28 18.36
N ASN A 254 7.11 -8.61 19.49
CA ASN A 254 8.27 -8.88 20.33
C ASN A 254 8.19 -10.27 20.97
N GLY A 255 7.01 -10.70 21.41
CA GLY A 255 6.77 -12.05 21.94
C GLY A 255 7.05 -13.17 20.95
N ILE A 256 6.63 -12.99 19.69
CA ILE A 256 6.94 -13.93 18.61
C ILE A 256 8.46 -14.05 18.44
N GLN A 257 9.18 -12.93 18.42
CA GLN A 257 10.63 -12.93 18.24
C GLN A 257 11.37 -13.46 19.47
N HIS A 258 10.90 -13.17 20.69
CA HIS A 258 11.38 -13.78 21.92
C HIS A 258 11.38 -15.30 21.80
N LEU A 259 10.27 -15.88 21.35
CA LEU A 259 10.14 -17.32 21.15
C LEU A 259 11.06 -17.82 20.03
N MET A 260 11.23 -17.07 18.93
CA MET A 260 12.17 -17.42 17.87
C MET A 260 13.62 -17.50 18.39
N PHE A 261 14.07 -16.55 19.23
CA PHE A 261 15.38 -16.61 19.87
C PHE A 261 15.48 -17.79 20.83
N LYS A 262 14.50 -17.94 21.74
CA LYS A 262 14.44 -19.01 22.74
C LYS A 262 14.54 -20.41 22.14
N HIS A 263 13.88 -20.64 21.00
CA HIS A 263 13.87 -21.94 20.32
C HIS A 263 14.95 -22.09 19.24
N GLY A 264 15.78 -21.07 19.03
CA GLY A 264 16.82 -21.10 17.99
C GLY A 264 16.27 -21.13 16.57
N TRP A 265 15.03 -20.67 16.36
CA TRP A 265 14.40 -20.58 15.04
C TRP A 265 14.91 -19.39 14.22
N ILE A 266 16.22 -19.13 14.26
CA ILE A 266 16.87 -18.04 13.55
C ILE A 266 17.93 -18.58 12.59
N ASN A 267 18.08 -17.95 11.43
CA ASN A 267 19.07 -18.31 10.43
C ASN A 267 20.37 -17.54 10.70
N ARG A 268 21.24 -18.10 11.54
CA ARG A 268 22.50 -17.46 11.95
C ARG A 268 23.44 -17.16 10.77
N ASP A 269 23.50 -18.04 9.76
CA ASP A 269 24.34 -17.84 8.58
C ASP A 269 23.89 -16.60 7.79
N PHE A 270 22.59 -16.51 7.46
CA PHE A 270 22.03 -15.33 6.80
C PHE A 270 22.26 -14.06 7.62
N ILE A 271 21.95 -14.10 8.93
CA ILE A 271 22.07 -12.95 9.83
C ILE A 271 23.50 -12.41 9.82
N SER A 272 24.50 -13.28 9.98
CA SER A 272 25.93 -12.88 10.01
C SER A 272 26.41 -12.15 8.76
N LYS A 273 25.74 -12.37 7.62
CA LYS A 273 26.12 -11.82 6.31
C LYS A 273 25.31 -10.58 5.93
N HIS A 274 24.08 -10.45 6.43
CA HIS A 274 23.09 -9.54 5.88
C HIS A 274 22.33 -8.70 6.90
N VAL A 275 22.52 -8.93 8.21
CA VAL A 275 21.75 -8.26 9.27
C VAL A 275 22.69 -7.67 10.31
N ILE A 276 22.38 -6.45 10.74
CA ILE A 276 23.05 -5.75 11.85
C ILE A 276 22.08 -5.57 13.02
N GLY A 277 22.60 -5.30 14.22
CA GLY A 277 21.76 -4.98 15.40
C GLY A 277 21.08 -6.17 16.07
N LEU A 278 21.49 -7.41 15.77
CA LEU A 278 20.90 -8.63 16.34
C LEU A 278 20.92 -8.64 17.88
N GLU A 279 22.06 -8.33 18.50
CA GLU A 279 22.23 -8.35 19.95
C GLU A 279 21.29 -7.36 20.64
N GLN A 280 21.13 -6.16 20.06
CA GLN A 280 20.22 -5.14 20.57
C GLN A 280 18.76 -5.60 20.46
N LEU A 281 18.39 -6.27 19.36
CA LEU A 281 17.06 -6.85 19.19
C LEU A 281 16.80 -7.96 20.21
N GLU A 282 17.73 -8.90 20.37
CA GLU A 282 17.63 -10.02 21.32
C GLU A 282 17.42 -9.51 22.74
N LYS A 283 18.24 -8.55 23.18
CA LYS A 283 18.07 -7.88 24.47
C LYS A 283 16.73 -7.15 24.60
N THR A 284 16.26 -6.53 23.52
CA THR A 284 14.97 -5.81 23.53
C THR A 284 13.78 -6.77 23.70
N VAL A 285 13.84 -7.95 23.09
CA VAL A 285 12.74 -8.92 23.11
C VAL A 285 12.84 -9.95 24.25
N GLU A 286 13.99 -10.08 24.91
CA GLU A 286 14.22 -10.97 26.06
C GLU A 286 13.11 -10.85 27.11
N ASP A 287 12.71 -9.62 27.39
CA ASP A 287 11.71 -9.26 28.39
C ASP A 287 10.25 -9.51 27.96
N TYR A 288 9.99 -10.01 26.75
CA TYR A 288 8.65 -10.25 26.22
C TYR A 288 8.30 -11.74 26.25
N THR A 289 8.36 -12.33 27.45
CA THR A 289 7.91 -13.70 27.68
C THR A 289 6.41 -13.85 27.37
N PRO A 290 5.92 -15.06 27.03
CA PRO A 290 4.51 -15.26 26.71
C PRO A 290 3.55 -14.74 27.79
N ASP A 291 3.82 -14.99 29.06
CA ASP A 291 3.02 -14.48 30.19
C ASP A 291 2.91 -12.95 30.19
N LYS A 292 4.03 -12.25 29.95
CA LYS A 292 4.06 -10.78 29.91
C LYS A 292 3.34 -10.25 28.67
N VAL A 293 3.49 -10.93 27.53
CA VAL A 293 2.78 -10.58 26.30
C VAL A 293 1.28 -10.76 26.48
N GLU A 294 0.84 -11.84 27.12
CA GLU A 294 -0.57 -12.08 27.46
C GLU A 294 -1.12 -11.01 28.41
N GLN A 295 -0.36 -10.64 29.44
CA GLN A 295 -0.74 -9.56 30.35
C GLN A 295 -0.97 -8.22 29.61
N ILE A 296 -0.03 -7.85 28.72
CA ILE A 296 -0.10 -6.58 27.97
C ILE A 296 -1.21 -6.65 26.91
N SER A 297 -1.16 -7.65 26.04
CA SER A 297 -1.95 -7.71 24.82
C SER A 297 -3.27 -8.45 24.94
N GLY A 298 -3.44 -9.29 25.96
CA GLY A 298 -4.58 -10.20 26.08
C GLY A 298 -4.56 -11.37 25.09
N VAL A 299 -3.51 -11.54 24.29
CA VAL A 299 -3.34 -12.72 23.44
C VAL A 299 -2.95 -13.91 24.32
N PRO A 300 -3.70 -15.02 24.30
CA PRO A 300 -3.36 -16.20 25.09
C PRO A 300 -1.96 -16.73 24.75
N THR A 301 -1.19 -17.10 25.77
CA THR A 301 0.16 -17.66 25.63
C THR A 301 0.21 -18.80 24.60
N GLN A 302 -0.75 -19.71 24.64
CA GLN A 302 -0.82 -20.84 23.71
C GLN A 302 -0.90 -20.40 22.23
N HIS A 303 -1.71 -19.38 21.92
CA HIS A 303 -1.84 -18.90 20.54
C HIS A 303 -0.57 -18.18 20.08
N LEU A 304 0.07 -17.43 20.98
CA LEU A 304 1.35 -16.78 20.70
C LEU A 304 2.44 -17.82 20.38
N GLU A 305 2.53 -18.87 21.19
CA GLU A 305 3.47 -19.98 20.98
C GLU A 305 3.20 -20.73 19.68
N GLU A 306 1.93 -21.02 19.37
CA GLU A 306 1.55 -21.66 18.11
C GLU A 306 1.92 -20.81 16.90
N ALA A 307 1.63 -19.51 16.92
CA ALA A 307 2.01 -18.59 15.85
C ALA A 307 3.53 -18.52 15.67
N ALA A 308 4.29 -18.40 16.76
CA ALA A 308 5.75 -18.36 16.72
C ALA A 308 6.34 -19.68 16.20
N ALA A 309 5.76 -20.83 16.56
CA ALA A 309 6.18 -22.13 16.07
C ALA A 309 5.95 -22.28 14.56
N ILE A 310 4.79 -21.88 14.06
CA ILE A 310 4.49 -21.89 12.62
C ILE A 310 5.50 -21.01 11.87
N ILE A 311 5.71 -19.77 12.33
CA ILE A 311 6.67 -18.83 11.71
C ILE A 311 8.10 -19.39 11.76
N GLY A 312 8.51 -19.90 12.91
CA GLY A 312 9.86 -20.40 13.16
C GLY A 312 10.21 -21.70 12.43
N GLN A 313 9.21 -22.47 12.01
CA GLN A 313 9.40 -23.77 11.34
C GLN A 313 9.07 -23.74 9.84
N SER A 314 8.42 -22.70 9.35
CA SER A 314 8.11 -22.57 7.91
C SER A 314 9.37 -22.37 7.07
N GLU A 315 9.38 -22.94 5.86
CA GLU A 315 10.47 -22.85 4.88
C GLU A 315 10.41 -21.55 4.06
N SER A 316 9.22 -20.98 3.93
CA SER A 316 8.95 -19.70 3.28
C SER A 316 7.89 -18.90 4.04
N LEU A 317 8.02 -17.57 4.02
CA LEU A 317 7.18 -16.66 4.82
C LEU A 317 6.89 -15.37 4.07
N LEU A 318 5.61 -15.11 3.83
CA LEU A 318 5.14 -13.84 3.30
C LEU A 318 4.41 -13.06 4.39
N SER A 319 5.05 -11.98 4.86
CA SER A 319 4.49 -11.10 5.88
C SER A 319 3.85 -9.88 5.23
N THR A 320 2.73 -9.41 5.76
CA THR A 320 2.01 -8.27 5.20
C THR A 320 1.45 -7.38 6.31
N ALA A 321 1.41 -6.07 6.07
CA ALA A 321 0.84 -5.10 7.00
C ALA A 321 0.11 -3.98 6.28
N LEU A 322 -0.86 -3.38 6.98
CA LEU A 322 -1.61 -2.20 6.54
C LEU A 322 -1.93 -1.30 7.77
N GLN A 323 -3.04 -0.55 7.71
CA GLN A 323 -3.33 0.57 8.62
C GLN A 323 -3.47 0.17 10.08
N GLY A 324 -3.80 -1.09 10.40
CA GLY A 324 -3.80 -1.57 11.80
C GLY A 324 -2.42 -1.51 12.46
N VAL A 325 -1.35 -1.40 11.65
CA VAL A 325 0.04 -1.14 12.08
C VAL A 325 0.36 0.35 11.95
N TYR A 326 0.10 0.96 10.79
CA TYR A 326 0.58 2.32 10.50
C TYR A 326 -0.13 3.45 11.26
N GLN A 327 -1.40 3.26 11.62
CA GLN A 327 -2.17 4.26 12.37
C GLN A 327 -2.13 3.95 13.86
N SER A 328 -0.91 3.87 14.39
CA SER A 328 -0.62 3.57 15.79
C SER A 328 0.54 4.44 16.28
N ASN A 329 0.55 4.76 17.57
CA ASN A 329 1.64 5.51 18.22
C ASN A 329 3.01 4.78 18.15
N GLN A 330 3.02 3.49 17.85
CA GLN A 330 4.22 2.66 17.71
C GLN A 330 4.35 2.07 16.30
N ALA A 331 3.83 2.77 15.29
CA ALA A 331 3.78 2.30 13.89
C ALA A 331 5.15 1.89 13.35
N THR A 332 6.14 2.77 13.45
CA THR A 332 7.51 2.53 12.95
C THR A 332 8.12 1.28 13.58
N ALA A 333 8.10 1.20 14.92
CA ALA A 333 8.64 0.05 15.63
C ALA A 333 7.91 -1.25 15.24
N SER A 334 6.58 -1.23 15.15
CA SER A 334 5.78 -2.40 14.78
C SER A 334 6.07 -2.86 13.35
N ALA A 335 6.17 -1.94 12.40
CA ALA A 335 6.52 -2.26 11.02
C ALA A 335 7.91 -2.89 10.91
N PHE A 336 8.88 -2.43 11.73
CA PHE A 336 10.21 -3.04 11.79
C PHE A 336 10.16 -4.44 12.38
N GLN A 337 9.38 -4.65 13.44
CA GLN A 337 9.31 -5.99 14.02
C GLN A 337 8.73 -7.01 13.04
N ILE A 338 7.85 -6.60 12.13
CA ILE A 338 7.38 -7.45 11.03
C ILE A 338 8.53 -7.77 10.05
N ASN A 339 9.34 -6.77 9.69
CA ASN A 339 10.53 -6.99 8.86
C ASN A 339 11.55 -7.92 9.57
N ASN A 340 11.76 -7.73 10.87
CA ASN A 340 12.68 -8.51 11.68
C ASN A 340 12.29 -9.99 11.71
N VAL A 341 11.01 -10.32 11.79
CA VAL A 341 10.54 -11.72 11.72
C VAL A 341 11.04 -12.41 10.44
N ASN A 342 10.95 -11.76 9.28
CA ASN A 342 11.49 -12.29 8.02
C ASN A 342 13.03 -12.34 8.01
N LEU A 343 13.69 -11.27 8.48
CA LEU A 343 15.15 -11.17 8.49
C LEU A 343 15.81 -12.19 9.42
N LEU A 344 15.24 -12.42 10.60
CA LEU A 344 15.70 -13.43 11.56
C LEU A 344 15.69 -14.84 10.95
N ARG A 345 14.78 -15.12 10.01
CA ARG A 345 14.70 -16.39 9.30
C ARG A 345 15.49 -16.41 7.99
N GLY A 346 15.96 -15.27 7.50
CA GLY A 346 16.50 -15.15 6.13
C GLY A 346 15.45 -15.48 5.06
N LEU A 347 14.17 -15.20 5.33
CA LEU A 347 13.04 -15.43 4.42
C LEU A 347 12.69 -14.13 3.70
N ILE A 348 13.60 -13.71 2.82
CA ILE A 348 13.46 -12.52 1.97
C ILE A 348 14.22 -12.75 0.65
N GLY A 349 13.75 -12.16 -0.45
CA GLY A 349 14.45 -12.19 -1.74
C GLY A 349 14.44 -13.55 -2.46
N LYS A 350 13.50 -14.43 -2.11
CA LYS A 350 13.31 -15.74 -2.73
C LYS A 350 11.81 -16.07 -2.85
N PRO A 351 11.40 -16.94 -3.80
CA PRO A 351 9.99 -17.25 -4.01
C PRO A 351 9.26 -17.62 -2.72
N GLY A 352 8.11 -17.01 -2.48
CA GLY A 352 7.28 -17.27 -1.30
C GLY A 352 7.75 -16.58 -0.04
N SER A 353 8.83 -15.79 -0.10
CA SER A 353 9.47 -15.18 1.05
C SER A 353 9.71 -13.69 0.85
N GLY A 354 9.00 -12.86 1.60
CA GLY A 354 9.11 -11.42 1.49
C GLY A 354 8.21 -10.68 2.48
N VAL A 355 8.27 -9.36 2.40
CA VAL A 355 7.41 -8.48 3.18
C VAL A 355 6.66 -7.55 2.23
N LEU A 356 5.35 -7.45 2.44
CA LEU A 356 4.49 -6.51 1.73
C LEU A 356 3.96 -5.47 2.73
N GLN A 357 4.69 -4.38 2.89
CA GLN A 357 4.24 -3.20 3.62
C GLN A 357 3.27 -2.42 2.72
N MET A 358 1.97 -2.67 2.88
CA MET A 358 0.96 -2.30 1.90
C MET A 358 0.61 -0.81 1.92
N ASN A 359 0.32 -0.25 0.75
CA ASN A 359 -0.25 1.09 0.66
C ASN A 359 -1.78 1.03 0.78
N GLY A 360 -2.46 2.14 1.08
CA GLY A 360 -3.93 2.22 0.97
C GLY A 360 -4.37 2.59 -0.45
N GLN A 361 -3.80 3.70 -0.93
CA GLN A 361 -4.16 4.35 -2.18
C GLN A 361 -3.36 3.78 -3.38
N PRO A 362 -3.89 3.86 -4.62
CA PRO A 362 -3.34 3.23 -5.82
C PRO A 362 -1.91 3.62 -6.15
N THR A 363 -1.55 4.90 -6.01
CA THR A 363 -0.26 5.45 -6.44
C THR A 363 0.49 6.13 -5.30
N ALA A 364 0.19 5.78 -4.04
CA ALA A 364 0.91 6.29 -2.87
C ALA A 364 2.41 5.98 -2.94
N GLN A 365 2.82 4.83 -3.50
CA GLN A 365 4.23 4.55 -3.75
C GLN A 365 4.85 5.57 -4.71
N ASN A 366 4.16 5.92 -5.79
CA ASN A 366 4.66 6.89 -6.77
C ASN A 366 4.77 8.30 -6.19
N ASN A 367 3.89 8.66 -5.25
CA ASN A 367 4.01 9.92 -4.50
C ASN A 367 5.40 10.04 -3.84
N ARG A 368 5.82 8.95 -3.17
CA ARG A 368 7.12 8.88 -2.47
C ARG A 368 8.31 8.79 -3.43
N GLU A 369 8.18 8.00 -4.49
CA GLU A 369 9.20 7.88 -5.54
C GLU A 369 9.44 9.20 -6.28
N ALA A 370 8.38 9.98 -6.51
CA ALA A 370 8.47 11.27 -7.18
C ALA A 370 8.88 12.42 -6.25
N GLY A 371 9.06 12.17 -4.95
CA GLY A 371 9.38 13.20 -3.96
C GLY A 371 8.25 14.22 -3.78
N CYS A 372 7.00 13.83 -4.02
CA CYS A 372 5.81 14.63 -3.74
C CYS A 372 5.32 14.37 -2.30
N ASP A 373 6.31 14.21 -1.43
CA ASP A 373 6.25 14.03 0.00
C ASP A 373 7.53 14.63 0.60
N GLY A 374 7.97 14.17 1.77
CA GLY A 374 9.18 14.73 2.36
C GLY A 374 10.47 14.24 1.70
N GLU A 375 10.39 13.23 0.84
CA GLU A 375 11.55 12.72 0.09
C GLU A 375 11.89 13.61 -1.10
N PHE A 376 13.01 13.29 -1.74
CA PHE A 376 13.38 13.79 -3.06
C PHE A 376 13.21 12.70 -4.12
N PRO A 377 12.94 13.08 -5.40
CA PRO A 377 12.70 12.12 -6.47
C PRO A 377 13.78 11.03 -6.54
N GLY A 378 13.35 9.78 -6.64
CA GLY A 378 14.22 8.60 -6.63
C GLY A 378 14.79 8.26 -5.26
N PHE A 379 14.11 8.67 -4.18
CA PHE A 379 14.57 8.50 -2.80
C PHE A 379 15.98 9.08 -2.55
N ARG A 380 16.30 10.19 -3.21
CA ARG A 380 17.59 10.87 -3.04
C ARG A 380 17.77 11.30 -1.59
N ASN A 381 18.89 10.90 -1.00
CA ASN A 381 19.27 11.33 0.36
C ASN A 381 19.53 12.85 0.39
N HIS A 382 18.74 13.59 1.17
CA HIS A 382 18.87 15.04 1.35
C HIS A 382 20.21 15.47 1.96
N MET A 383 20.87 14.59 2.72
CA MET A 383 22.18 14.84 3.32
C MET A 383 23.34 14.54 2.36
N ASN A 384 23.09 13.96 1.18
CA ASN A 384 24.13 13.70 0.21
C ASN A 384 24.27 14.90 -0.75
N PRO A 385 25.38 15.67 -0.67
CA PRO A 385 25.57 16.85 -1.52
C PRO A 385 25.61 16.52 -3.01
N VAL A 386 26.08 15.32 -3.39
CA VAL A 386 26.10 14.88 -4.80
C VAL A 386 24.68 14.72 -5.32
N HIS A 387 23.79 14.09 -4.54
CA HIS A 387 22.38 13.93 -4.94
C HIS A 387 21.67 15.27 -5.09
N MET A 388 21.95 16.22 -4.20
CA MET A 388 21.33 17.54 -4.23
C MET A 388 21.86 18.39 -5.39
N GLN A 389 23.15 18.27 -5.70
CA GLN A 389 23.75 18.90 -6.89
C GLN A 389 23.13 18.34 -8.18
N GLU A 390 23.04 17.02 -8.32
CA GLU A 390 22.37 16.40 -9.48
C GLU A 390 20.95 16.92 -9.66
N LEU A 391 20.21 17.09 -8.57
CA LEU A 391 18.84 17.56 -8.60
C LEU A 391 18.76 19.04 -9.00
N ALA A 392 19.68 19.86 -8.50
CA ALA A 392 19.82 21.26 -8.89
C ALA A 392 20.09 21.39 -10.40
N ASP A 393 21.01 20.58 -10.92
CA ASP A 393 21.37 20.56 -12.35
C ASP A 393 20.18 20.14 -13.21
N LEU A 394 19.45 19.07 -12.80
CA LEU A 394 18.25 18.59 -13.49
C LEU A 394 17.12 19.62 -13.50
N TRP A 395 16.95 20.35 -12.40
CA TRP A 395 15.93 21.40 -12.27
C TRP A 395 16.38 22.76 -12.81
N ASN A 396 17.65 22.87 -13.23
CA ASN A 396 18.27 24.11 -13.70
C ASN A 396 18.11 25.26 -12.70
N ILE A 397 18.46 25.00 -11.44
CA ILE A 397 18.47 25.98 -10.35
C ILE A 397 19.84 26.00 -9.66
N ASP A 398 20.13 27.10 -8.96
CA ASP A 398 21.30 27.15 -8.08
C ASP A 398 21.13 26.11 -6.95
N PRO A 399 22.15 25.32 -6.59
CA PRO A 399 22.09 24.35 -5.50
C PRO A 399 21.57 24.94 -4.18
N VAL A 400 21.84 26.23 -3.90
CA VAL A 400 21.35 26.91 -2.70
C VAL A 400 19.82 27.00 -2.65
N ARG A 401 19.13 26.82 -3.78
CA ARG A 401 17.67 26.84 -3.89
C ARG A 401 17.02 25.46 -3.71
N VAL A 402 17.81 24.38 -3.68
CA VAL A 402 17.28 23.06 -3.35
C VAL A 402 16.99 23.01 -1.85
N PRO A 403 15.74 22.82 -1.42
CA PRO A 403 15.37 22.95 -0.01
C PRO A 403 15.75 21.72 0.80
N HIS A 404 17.04 21.50 1.05
CA HIS A 404 17.58 20.33 1.74
C HIS A 404 18.25 20.66 3.10
N TRP A 405 18.12 21.91 3.57
CA TRP A 405 18.84 22.42 4.75
C TRP A 405 18.28 21.96 6.09
N ASN A 406 17.11 21.31 6.10
CA ASN A 406 16.47 20.74 7.29
C ASN A 406 16.06 19.29 7.02
N GLU A 407 15.89 18.51 8.08
CA GLU A 407 15.26 17.20 7.99
C GLU A 407 13.84 17.34 7.40
N PRO A 408 13.44 16.43 6.49
CA PRO A 408 12.06 16.35 6.04
C PRO A 408 11.08 16.24 7.21
N THR A 409 9.87 16.76 7.03
CA THR A 409 8.88 16.89 8.13
C THR A 409 8.33 15.55 8.66
N HIS A 410 8.71 14.42 8.06
CA HIS A 410 8.29 13.06 8.44
C HIS A 410 9.37 12.25 9.15
N VAL A 411 10.59 12.79 9.32
CA VAL A 411 11.69 12.16 10.07
C VAL A 411 11.54 12.44 11.57
#